data_AF-A0A4U0WJP9-F1
#
_entry.id   AF-A0A4U0WJP9-F1
#
_cell.length_a   1.000
_cell.length_b   1.000
_cell.length_c   1.000
_cell.angle_alpha   90.00
_cell.angle_beta   90.00
_cell.angle_gamma   90.00
#
_symmetry.space_group_name_H-M   'P 1'
#
loop_
_entity.id
_entity.type
_entity.pdbx_description
1 polymer ?
#
loop_
_entity_poly.entity_id
_entity_poly.type
_entity_poly.pdbx_seq_one_letter_code
_entity_poly.pdbx_strand_id
1 'polypeptide(L)'
;MKLTRWAASVEKPDASYSVGWSCGKETLANGRYDTLKGSYYAQPIHDAEFERKARELYPDCIEMTSPNVWPSENALPGFEQFFEQLCHIIVDTAALVARSCDRYGVAKLEGYQTGTLENIVRTSVSTKARLLHYFPPPPLKSEDERPDSAMATDDDWCATHHDLGALTGLTCQMFVDEEAHRPFAKPDRSGELPPLPELENHPDPKTGLWIKDRSGRTTQIHIPRNCLAFQTGQALELITRGKFKAVPHFVRGTTADKGGRIARNTLAVFTQPNLWELVDERRDFATLAQAVLGGTV
;
A
#
# COMPACT_ATOMS: atom_id res chain seq x y z
N MET A 1 -1.31 -4.72 -22.90
CA MET A 1 -0.13 -4.53 -22.04
C MET A 1 0.56 -5.89 -21.93
N LYS A 2 1.65 -6.13 -22.67
CA LYS A 2 2.42 -7.36 -22.45
C LYS A 2 3.14 -7.16 -21.12
N LEU A 3 2.66 -7.81 -20.06
CA LEU A 3 3.46 -7.97 -18.84
C LEU A 3 4.85 -8.42 -19.30
N THR A 4 5.86 -7.67 -18.94
CA THR A 4 7.25 -8.08 -19.12
C THR A 4 7.37 -9.47 -18.50
N ARG A 5 8.03 -10.42 -19.20
CA ARG A 5 8.08 -11.84 -18.77
C ARG A 5 8.54 -12.03 -17.31
N TRP A 6 9.27 -11.05 -16.75
CA TRP A 6 9.72 -11.05 -15.36
C TRP A 6 8.60 -10.74 -14.34
N ALA A 7 7.59 -9.93 -14.69
CA ALA A 7 6.51 -9.60 -13.76
C ALA A 7 5.71 -10.86 -13.41
N ALA A 8 5.46 -11.71 -14.41
CA ALA A 8 4.80 -13.00 -14.23
C ALA A 8 5.64 -13.99 -13.37
N SER A 9 6.98 -13.90 -13.38
CA SER A 9 7.83 -14.81 -12.59
C SER A 9 7.85 -14.48 -11.10
N VAL A 10 7.29 -13.34 -10.71
CA VAL A 10 7.20 -12.89 -9.32
C VAL A 10 5.75 -12.75 -8.85
N GLU A 11 4.77 -13.29 -9.59
CA GLU A 11 3.39 -13.42 -9.10
C GLU A 11 3.28 -14.60 -8.12
N LYS A 12 2.49 -14.43 -7.05
CA LYS A 12 2.18 -15.48 -6.07
C LYS A 12 0.67 -15.71 -5.95
N PRO A 13 0.05 -16.51 -6.84
CA PRO A 13 -1.39 -16.78 -6.81
C PRO A 13 -1.85 -17.51 -5.55
N ASP A 14 -1.01 -18.39 -4.99
CA ASP A 14 -1.22 -19.14 -3.74
C ASP A 14 -1.31 -18.22 -2.52
N ALA A 15 -0.61 -17.08 -2.54
CA ALA A 15 -0.69 -16.02 -1.54
C ALA A 15 -1.73 -14.94 -1.87
N SER A 16 -2.74 -15.26 -2.70
CA SER A 16 -3.76 -14.31 -3.16
C SER A 16 -3.16 -13.03 -3.77
N TYR A 17 -2.02 -13.14 -4.45
CA TYR A 17 -1.25 -12.03 -5.02
C TYR A 17 -0.86 -10.94 -4.01
N SER A 18 -0.79 -11.28 -2.72
CA SER A 18 -0.38 -10.38 -1.62
C SER A 18 1.12 -10.43 -1.32
N VAL A 19 1.89 -11.03 -2.22
CA VAL A 19 3.36 -11.11 -2.26
C VAL A 19 3.81 -11.01 -3.72
N GLY A 20 4.85 -10.22 -3.97
CA GLY A 20 5.37 -9.99 -5.32
C GLY A 20 4.42 -9.15 -6.17
N TRP A 21 4.38 -9.39 -7.48
CA TRP A 21 3.61 -8.59 -8.42
C TRP A 21 2.12 -8.98 -8.46
N SER A 22 1.26 -7.97 -8.58
CA SER A 22 -0.19 -8.09 -8.78
C SER A 22 -0.69 -6.98 -9.71
N CYS A 23 -1.45 -7.34 -10.73
CA CYS A 23 -2.13 -6.40 -11.63
C CYS A 23 -3.31 -7.09 -12.32
N GLY A 24 -4.49 -6.48 -12.34
CA GLY A 24 -5.65 -7.07 -13.03
C GLY A 24 -6.19 -8.34 -12.37
N LYS A 25 -5.94 -8.54 -11.06
CA LYS A 25 -6.39 -9.72 -10.30
C LYS A 25 -7.58 -9.42 -9.37
N GLU A 26 -7.71 -8.17 -8.93
CA GLU A 26 -8.83 -7.72 -8.09
C GLU A 26 -10.05 -7.40 -8.96
N THR A 27 -11.25 -7.80 -8.51
CA THR A 27 -12.52 -7.52 -9.19
C THR A 27 -13.12 -6.21 -8.66
N LEU A 28 -13.42 -5.27 -9.54
CA LEU A 28 -14.16 -4.05 -9.22
C LEU A 28 -15.64 -4.38 -8.94
N ALA A 29 -16.37 -3.46 -8.29
CA ALA A 29 -17.79 -3.64 -7.94
C ALA A 29 -18.72 -3.97 -9.13
N ASN A 30 -18.28 -3.73 -10.38
CA ASN A 30 -19.00 -4.05 -11.61
C ASN A 30 -18.62 -5.41 -12.22
N GLY A 31 -17.85 -6.24 -11.53
CA GLY A 31 -17.39 -7.55 -12.01
C GLY A 31 -16.21 -7.51 -12.98
N ARG A 32 -15.65 -6.33 -13.29
CA ARG A 32 -14.47 -6.20 -14.17
C ARG A 32 -13.18 -6.20 -13.36
N TYR A 33 -12.13 -6.82 -13.89
CA TYR A 33 -10.81 -6.76 -13.27
C TYR A 33 -10.20 -5.36 -13.28
N ASP A 34 -9.62 -4.94 -12.15
CA ASP A 34 -8.87 -3.69 -12.02
C ASP A 34 -7.51 -3.80 -12.71
N THR A 35 -7.49 -3.46 -14.00
CA THR A 35 -6.28 -3.44 -14.82
C THR A 35 -5.54 -2.11 -14.79
N LEU A 36 -6.04 -1.12 -14.04
CA LEU A 36 -5.46 0.22 -13.94
C LEU A 36 -4.60 0.40 -12.69
N LYS A 37 -4.40 -0.67 -11.93
CA LYS A 37 -3.58 -0.68 -10.72
C LYS A 37 -2.64 -1.87 -10.72
N GLY A 38 -1.34 -1.57 -10.67
CA GLY A 38 -0.26 -2.49 -10.36
C GLY A 38 0.15 -2.35 -8.91
N SER A 39 0.50 -3.45 -8.28
CA SER A 39 0.99 -3.49 -6.91
C SER A 39 2.13 -4.48 -6.80
N TYR A 40 3.18 -4.10 -6.08
CA TYR A 40 4.25 -5.00 -5.69
C TYR A 40 4.34 -5.07 -4.17
N TYR A 41 4.19 -6.26 -3.62
CA TYR A 41 4.13 -6.51 -2.17
C TYR A 41 5.38 -7.20 -1.66
N ALA A 42 5.92 -6.74 -0.54
CA ALA A 42 6.99 -7.39 0.19
C ALA A 42 6.91 -7.08 1.69
N GLN A 43 7.47 -7.95 2.52
CA GLN A 43 7.68 -7.73 3.96
C GLN A 43 9.11 -7.25 4.17
N PRO A 44 9.35 -5.98 4.54
CA PRO A 44 10.70 -5.43 4.63
C PRO A 44 11.40 -5.68 5.98
N ILE A 45 10.72 -6.27 6.95
CA ILE A 45 11.27 -6.54 8.29
C ILE A 45 11.52 -8.03 8.44
N HIS A 46 12.78 -8.38 8.68
CA HIS A 46 13.25 -9.76 8.69
C HIS A 46 13.74 -10.19 10.06
N ASP A 47 13.16 -11.26 10.58
CA ASP A 47 13.66 -11.99 11.74
C ASP A 47 13.35 -13.48 11.54
N ALA A 48 14.39 -14.29 11.40
CA ALA A 48 14.25 -15.70 11.03
C ALA A 48 13.51 -16.55 12.07
N GLU A 49 13.56 -16.17 13.35
CA GLU A 49 12.82 -16.84 14.41
C GLU A 49 11.33 -16.48 14.35
N PHE A 50 11.02 -15.19 14.23
CA PHE A 50 9.64 -14.71 14.19
C PHE A 50 8.93 -15.09 12.89
N GLU A 51 9.61 -15.07 11.76
CA GLU A 51 9.07 -15.57 10.49
C GLU A 51 8.77 -17.07 10.55
N ARG A 52 9.66 -17.87 11.17
CA ARG A 52 9.43 -19.31 11.38
C ARG A 52 8.23 -19.52 12.30
N LYS A 53 8.19 -18.81 13.43
CA LYS A 53 7.07 -18.83 14.37
C LYS A 53 5.74 -18.47 13.68
N ALA A 54 5.72 -17.46 12.82
CA ALA A 54 4.54 -17.07 12.06
C ALA A 54 4.02 -18.22 11.18
N ARG A 55 4.92 -18.87 10.43
CA ARG A 55 4.58 -20.04 9.58
C ARG A 55 4.11 -21.25 10.38
N GLU A 56 4.68 -21.48 11.56
CA GLU A 56 4.31 -22.62 12.42
C GLU A 56 2.95 -22.41 13.10
N LEU A 57 2.67 -21.19 13.59
CA LEU A 57 1.42 -20.87 14.29
C LEU A 57 0.25 -20.60 13.33
N TYR A 58 0.52 -20.06 12.14
CA TYR A 58 -0.49 -19.63 11.18
C TYR A 58 -0.23 -20.18 9.77
N PRO A 59 -0.18 -21.52 9.60
CA PRO A 59 0.13 -22.15 8.31
C PRO A 59 -0.88 -21.79 7.20
N ASP A 60 -2.12 -21.46 7.57
CA ASP A 60 -3.19 -21.10 6.63
C ASP A 60 -3.21 -19.61 6.26
N CYS A 61 -2.40 -18.76 6.92
CA CYS A 61 -2.27 -17.33 6.59
C CYS A 61 -1.18 -17.11 5.53
N ILE A 62 -1.31 -17.79 4.38
CA ILE A 62 -0.29 -17.83 3.31
C ILE A 62 0.03 -16.42 2.80
N GLU A 63 -0.98 -15.56 2.69
CA GLU A 63 -0.85 -14.17 2.26
C GLU A 63 0.02 -13.31 3.17
N MET A 64 0.18 -13.70 4.45
CA MET A 64 1.01 -12.98 5.44
C MET A 64 2.30 -13.69 5.81
N THR A 65 2.43 -14.99 5.50
CA THR A 65 3.57 -15.82 5.93
C THR A 65 4.47 -16.28 4.78
N SER A 66 4.02 -16.09 3.53
CA SER A 66 4.81 -16.41 2.34
C SER A 66 6.08 -15.54 2.27
N PRO A 67 7.22 -16.13 1.91
CA PRO A 67 8.46 -15.38 1.73
C PRO A 67 8.35 -14.42 0.54
N ASN A 68 9.08 -13.30 0.60
CA ASN A 68 9.21 -12.36 -0.51
C ASN A 68 9.70 -13.06 -1.78
N VAL A 69 9.31 -12.52 -2.94
CA VAL A 69 9.80 -12.98 -4.25
C VAL A 69 10.27 -11.78 -5.07
N TRP A 70 11.57 -11.65 -5.24
CA TRP A 70 12.18 -10.50 -5.90
C TRP A 70 12.39 -10.73 -7.41
N PRO A 71 12.27 -9.68 -8.25
CA PRO A 71 12.74 -9.73 -9.62
C PRO A 71 14.23 -10.08 -9.66
N SER A 72 14.67 -10.79 -10.70
CA SER A 72 16.11 -11.05 -10.84
C SER A 72 16.88 -9.77 -11.12
N GLU A 73 18.15 -9.73 -10.69
CA GLU A 73 19.07 -8.62 -10.98
C GLU A 73 19.22 -8.33 -12.48
N ASN A 74 19.03 -9.34 -13.33
CA ASN A 74 19.04 -9.15 -14.79
C ASN A 74 17.79 -8.43 -15.32
N ALA A 75 16.66 -8.53 -14.60
CA ALA A 75 15.40 -7.92 -14.99
C ALA A 75 15.21 -6.53 -14.38
N LEU A 76 15.58 -6.35 -13.12
CA LEU A 76 15.43 -5.11 -12.38
C LEU A 76 16.57 -4.97 -11.34
N PRO A 77 17.79 -4.56 -11.76
CA PRO A 77 18.94 -4.53 -10.87
C PRO A 77 18.74 -3.62 -9.66
N GLY A 78 19.19 -4.08 -8.49
CA GLY A 78 19.15 -3.34 -7.23
C GLY A 78 17.76 -3.13 -6.62
N PHE A 79 16.70 -3.67 -7.22
CA PHE A 79 15.33 -3.38 -6.80
C PHE A 79 15.04 -3.80 -5.36
N GLU A 80 15.44 -5.02 -4.95
CA GLU A 80 15.30 -5.52 -3.58
C GLU A 80 15.96 -4.55 -2.58
N GLN A 81 17.22 -4.22 -2.83
CA GLN A 81 18.00 -3.34 -1.98
C GLN A 81 17.37 -1.94 -1.83
N PHE A 82 16.97 -1.29 -2.93
CA PHE A 82 16.38 0.05 -2.87
C PHE A 82 14.99 0.04 -2.22
N PHE A 83 14.19 -0.99 -2.48
CA PHE A 83 12.88 -1.16 -1.88
C PHE A 83 12.99 -1.28 -0.35
N GLU A 84 13.86 -2.16 0.14
CA GLU A 84 14.08 -2.36 1.57
C GLU A 84 14.63 -1.12 2.25
N GLN A 85 15.64 -0.46 1.65
CA GLN A 85 16.21 0.77 2.20
C GLN A 85 15.13 1.85 2.39
N LEU A 86 14.27 2.07 1.39
CA LEU A 86 13.18 3.03 1.51
C LEU A 86 12.16 2.60 2.57
N CYS A 87 11.82 1.32 2.65
CA CYS A 87 10.94 0.80 3.69
C CYS A 87 11.51 1.02 5.10
N HIS A 88 12.81 0.78 5.30
CA HIS A 88 13.45 1.00 6.60
C HIS A 88 13.44 2.48 7.01
N ILE A 89 13.66 3.42 6.08
CA ILE A 89 13.52 4.86 6.35
C ILE A 89 12.10 5.18 6.85
N ILE A 90 11.08 4.61 6.20
CA ILE A 90 9.68 4.81 6.58
C ILE A 90 9.41 4.20 7.96
N VAL A 91 9.88 2.98 8.23
CA VAL A 91 9.70 2.28 9.52
C VAL A 91 10.41 3.01 10.66
N ASP A 92 11.65 3.47 10.46
CA ASP A 92 12.39 4.22 11.48
C ASP A 92 11.71 5.55 11.80
N THR A 93 11.17 6.22 10.78
CA THR A 93 10.36 7.43 10.97
C THR A 93 9.04 7.11 11.68
N ALA A 94 8.37 6.02 11.30
CA ALA A 94 7.16 5.54 11.94
C ALA A 94 7.39 5.25 13.43
N ALA A 95 8.56 4.75 13.82
CA ALA A 95 8.89 4.51 15.21
C ALA A 95 8.95 5.82 16.03
N LEU A 96 9.38 6.94 15.43
CA LEU A 96 9.33 8.26 16.09
C LEU A 96 7.88 8.72 16.34
N VAL A 97 7.01 8.49 15.35
CA VAL A 97 5.56 8.77 15.43
C VAL A 97 4.93 7.88 16.51
N ALA A 98 5.23 6.58 16.47
CA ALA A 98 4.76 5.57 17.41
C ALA A 98 5.10 5.93 18.85
N ARG A 99 6.35 6.32 19.13
CA ARG A 99 6.74 6.80 20.48
C ARG A 99 5.91 7.98 20.96
N SER A 100 5.52 8.87 20.05
CA SER A 100 4.69 10.03 20.39
C SER A 100 3.25 9.61 20.69
N CYS A 101 2.71 8.67 19.93
CA CYS A 101 1.43 8.02 20.21
C CYS A 101 1.45 7.24 21.53
N ASP A 102 2.53 6.49 21.82
CA ASP A 102 2.70 5.74 23.07
C ASP A 102 2.68 6.67 24.29
N ARG A 103 3.37 7.83 24.22
CA ARG A 103 3.33 8.84 25.29
C ARG A 103 1.90 9.33 25.55
N TYR A 104 1.11 9.56 24.50
CA TYR A 104 -0.30 9.90 24.64
C TYR A 104 -1.10 8.74 25.23
N GLY A 105 -0.86 7.52 24.75
CA GLY A 105 -1.49 6.28 25.20
C GLY A 105 -1.35 6.10 26.71
N VAL A 106 -0.12 6.12 27.22
CA VAL A 106 0.19 6.00 28.65
C VAL A 106 -0.47 7.11 29.47
N ALA A 107 -0.47 8.35 28.96
CA ALA A 107 -0.99 9.49 29.69
C ALA A 107 -2.53 9.58 29.73
N LYS A 108 -3.23 8.97 28.77
CA LYS A 108 -4.67 9.22 28.53
C LYS A 108 -5.54 7.96 28.47
N LEU A 109 -4.96 6.79 28.27
CA LEU A 109 -5.70 5.56 28.02
C LEU A 109 -5.48 4.55 29.15
N GLU A 110 -6.57 4.12 29.76
CA GLU A 110 -6.54 3.13 30.83
C GLU A 110 -6.03 1.77 30.31
N GLY A 111 -5.04 1.22 31.01
CA GLY A 111 -4.43 -0.07 30.70
C GLY A 111 -3.46 -0.08 29.51
N TYR A 112 -3.15 1.06 28.91
CA TYR A 112 -2.22 1.14 27.78
C TYR A 112 -0.78 0.83 28.22
N GLN A 113 -0.17 -0.18 27.59
CA GLN A 113 1.19 -0.58 27.90
C GLN A 113 2.21 0.36 27.23
N THR A 114 3.27 0.71 27.96
CA THR A 114 4.32 1.56 27.39
C THR A 114 5.02 0.86 26.24
N GLY A 115 5.19 1.56 25.11
CA GLY A 115 5.88 1.03 23.94
C GLY A 115 5.05 0.06 23.10
N THR A 116 3.74 -0.05 23.34
CA THR A 116 2.84 -0.91 22.55
C THR A 116 3.02 -0.66 21.05
N LEU A 117 2.94 0.59 20.61
CA LEU A 117 2.98 0.89 19.19
C LEU A 117 4.41 0.89 18.64
N GLU A 118 5.39 1.41 19.37
CA GLU A 118 6.78 1.37 18.92
C GLU A 118 7.27 -0.08 18.75
N ASN A 119 6.90 -1.00 19.65
CA ASN A 119 7.26 -2.41 19.53
C ASN A 119 6.69 -3.02 18.26
N ILE A 120 5.39 -2.82 18.00
CA ILE A 120 4.74 -3.26 16.75
C ILE A 120 5.51 -2.76 15.52
N VAL A 121 5.84 -1.47 15.49
CA VAL A 121 6.53 -0.86 14.35
C VAL A 121 7.93 -1.42 14.15
N ARG A 122 8.67 -1.69 15.22
CA ARG A 122 10.10 -2.06 15.14
C ARG A 122 10.36 -3.55 14.97
N THR A 123 9.50 -4.41 15.50
CA THR A 123 9.84 -5.83 15.67
C THR A 123 8.94 -6.77 14.86
N SER A 124 7.86 -6.26 14.28
CA SER A 124 6.91 -7.12 13.59
C SER A 124 7.38 -7.51 12.20
N VAL A 125 7.55 -8.82 12.01
CA VAL A 125 7.80 -9.43 10.70
C VAL A 125 6.55 -9.42 9.81
N SER A 126 5.37 -9.13 10.39
CA SER A 126 4.14 -8.96 9.61
C SER A 126 4.05 -7.59 8.94
N THR A 127 5.00 -6.67 9.16
CA THR A 127 5.05 -5.39 8.43
C THR A 127 5.06 -5.65 6.93
N LYS A 128 4.19 -4.96 6.19
CA LYS A 128 4.02 -5.18 4.75
C LYS A 128 4.12 -3.87 4.01
N ALA A 129 4.81 -3.87 2.88
CA ALA A 129 4.92 -2.76 1.98
C ALA A 129 4.18 -3.07 0.67
N ARG A 130 3.60 -2.03 0.06
CA ARG A 130 2.94 -2.08 -1.24
C ARG A 130 3.43 -0.91 -2.07
N LEU A 131 4.23 -1.19 -3.09
CA LEU A 131 4.58 -0.23 -4.14
C LEU A 131 3.43 -0.20 -5.14
N LEU A 132 2.80 0.96 -5.28
CA LEU A 132 1.64 1.15 -6.15
C LEU A 132 2.03 1.88 -7.42
N HIS A 133 1.51 1.37 -8.53
CA HIS A 133 1.55 2.01 -9.83
C HIS A 133 0.12 2.09 -10.37
N TYR A 134 -0.41 3.29 -10.52
CA TYR A 134 -1.67 3.53 -11.19
C TYR A 134 -1.38 3.83 -12.65
N PHE A 135 -1.83 2.94 -13.53
CA PHE A 135 -1.60 3.05 -14.97
C PHE A 135 -2.42 4.20 -15.56
N PRO A 136 -1.91 4.87 -16.61
CA PRO A 136 -2.68 5.87 -17.32
C PRO A 136 -3.97 5.29 -17.90
N PRO A 137 -5.09 6.03 -17.91
CA PRO A 137 -6.34 5.53 -18.47
C PRO A 137 -6.17 5.19 -19.97
N PRO A 138 -6.89 4.18 -20.49
CA PRO A 138 -6.92 3.90 -21.91
C PRO A 138 -7.54 5.08 -22.67
N PRO A 139 -7.21 5.29 -23.96
CA PRO A 139 -7.88 6.30 -24.76
C PRO A 139 -9.38 5.97 -24.82
N LEU A 140 -10.22 7.00 -24.76
CA LEU A 140 -11.66 6.85 -24.99
C LEU A 140 -11.87 6.15 -26.33
N LYS A 141 -12.50 4.97 -26.30
CA LYS A 141 -13.13 4.42 -27.51
C LYS A 141 -14.36 5.27 -27.81
N SER A 142 -14.62 5.49 -29.09
CA SER A 142 -15.76 6.28 -29.60
C SER A 142 -17.09 5.91 -28.93
N GLU A 143 -17.99 6.89 -28.88
CA GLU A 143 -19.16 7.12 -28.01
C GLU A 143 -20.19 5.99 -27.74
N ASP A 144 -20.01 4.75 -28.17
CA ASP A 144 -21.04 3.69 -28.07
C ASP A 144 -20.94 2.79 -26.82
N GLU A 145 -20.01 3.03 -25.90
CA GLU A 145 -19.91 2.27 -24.64
C GLU A 145 -19.65 3.19 -23.43
N ARG A 146 -20.43 4.27 -23.29
CA ARG A 146 -20.65 4.83 -21.95
C ARG A 146 -21.77 4.02 -21.31
N PRO A 147 -21.49 3.08 -20.39
CA PRO A 147 -22.55 2.72 -19.46
C PRO A 147 -22.85 4.01 -18.67
N ASP A 148 -24.12 4.38 -18.61
CA ASP A 148 -24.67 5.50 -17.83
C ASP A 148 -24.34 5.43 -16.32
N SER A 149 -23.55 4.44 -15.88
CA SER A 149 -22.98 4.29 -14.54
C SER A 149 -21.55 4.87 -14.38
N ALA A 150 -20.97 5.50 -15.40
CA ALA A 150 -19.74 6.29 -15.25
C ALA A 150 -19.96 7.65 -14.54
N MET A 151 -21.17 7.91 -14.06
CA MET A 151 -21.40 8.90 -13.02
C MET A 151 -21.39 8.24 -11.63
N ALA A 152 -20.45 8.68 -10.81
CA ALA A 152 -20.59 8.79 -9.35
C ALA A 152 -20.50 7.51 -8.51
N THR A 153 -19.32 6.87 -8.53
CA THR A 153 -18.69 6.58 -7.23
C THR A 153 -17.37 7.35 -7.18
N ASP A 154 -17.19 8.16 -6.15
CA ASP A 154 -16.16 9.20 -6.01
C ASP A 154 -14.73 8.62 -5.75
N ASP A 155 -14.42 7.44 -6.34
CA ASP A 155 -13.50 6.38 -5.85
C ASP A 155 -12.72 5.66 -7.02
N ASP A 156 -12.33 6.38 -8.07
CA ASP A 156 -11.94 5.80 -9.39
C ASP A 156 -10.66 4.93 -9.47
N TRP A 157 -9.74 4.98 -8.50
CA TRP A 157 -8.51 4.15 -8.51
C TRP A 157 -8.38 3.25 -7.29
N CYS A 158 -8.97 3.66 -6.19
CA CYS A 158 -9.05 2.87 -4.97
C CYS A 158 -10.25 3.33 -4.19
N ALA A 159 -11.16 2.40 -3.90
CA ALA A 159 -12.38 2.68 -3.15
C ALA A 159 -12.08 3.12 -1.72
N THR A 160 -13.06 3.77 -1.09
CA THR A 160 -12.96 4.15 0.32
C THR A 160 -12.74 2.92 1.20
N HIS A 161 -11.61 2.88 1.91
CA HIS A 161 -11.24 1.78 2.79
C HIS A 161 -10.45 2.28 4.01
N HIS A 162 -10.15 1.36 4.91
CA HIS A 162 -9.25 1.56 6.04
C HIS A 162 -8.06 0.61 5.90
N ASP A 163 -6.88 1.05 6.33
CA ASP A 163 -5.73 0.17 6.41
C ASP A 163 -5.85 -0.77 7.60
N LEU A 164 -5.48 -2.03 7.39
CA LEU A 164 -5.57 -3.10 8.39
C LEU A 164 -4.64 -2.88 9.60
N GLY A 165 -3.43 -2.38 9.35
CA GLY A 165 -2.34 -2.29 10.33
C GLY A 165 -2.53 -1.28 11.46
N ALA A 166 -1.44 -0.96 12.13
CA ALA A 166 -1.40 0.01 13.22
C ALA A 166 -1.12 1.43 12.71
N LEU A 167 -0.01 1.63 12.00
CA LEU A 167 0.30 2.85 11.25
C LEU A 167 0.61 2.50 9.79
N THR A 168 0.23 3.39 8.88
CA THR A 168 0.67 3.35 7.49
C THR A 168 1.53 4.56 7.21
N GLY A 169 2.78 4.33 6.81
CA GLY A 169 3.67 5.36 6.29
C GLY A 169 3.58 5.42 4.76
N LEU A 170 3.42 6.62 4.20
CA LEU A 170 3.31 6.85 2.76
C LEU A 170 4.38 7.83 2.29
N THR A 171 4.98 7.53 1.14
CA THR A 171 5.77 8.51 0.38
C THR A 171 4.87 9.55 -0.27
N CYS A 172 5.45 10.66 -0.72
CA CYS A 172 4.77 11.52 -1.67
C CYS A 172 4.37 10.75 -2.94
N GLN A 173 3.34 11.26 -3.61
CA GLN A 173 2.94 10.74 -4.91
C GLN A 173 3.85 11.30 -6.00
N MET A 174 4.26 10.45 -6.92
CA MET A 174 5.03 10.83 -8.10
C MET A 174 4.17 10.66 -9.35
N PHE A 175 4.21 11.66 -10.23
CA PHE A 175 3.50 11.62 -11.50
C PHE A 175 4.49 11.56 -12.66
N VAL A 176 4.25 10.66 -13.62
CA VAL A 176 5.13 10.47 -14.79
C VAL A 176 4.29 10.45 -16.05
N ASP A 177 4.66 11.26 -17.03
CA ASP A 177 4.11 11.16 -18.39
C ASP A 177 4.80 9.99 -19.11
N GLU A 178 4.13 8.85 -19.16
CA GLU A 178 4.66 7.62 -19.76
C GLU A 178 4.59 7.61 -21.29
N GLU A 179 3.85 8.54 -21.91
CA GLU A 179 3.87 8.70 -23.37
C GLU A 179 5.12 9.44 -23.81
N ALA A 180 5.45 10.54 -23.13
CA ALA A 180 6.69 11.29 -23.34
C ALA A 180 7.92 10.49 -22.88
N HIS A 181 7.82 9.77 -21.76
CA HIS A 181 8.92 9.05 -21.13
C HIS A 181 8.53 7.60 -20.85
N ARG A 182 8.49 6.80 -21.91
CA ARG A 182 8.16 5.36 -21.79
C ARG A 182 9.12 4.67 -20.81
N PRO A 183 8.62 3.99 -19.77
CA PRO A 183 9.46 3.23 -18.86
C PRO A 183 10.31 2.21 -19.63
N PHE A 184 11.62 2.26 -19.44
CA PHE A 184 12.56 1.35 -20.08
C PHE A 184 13.49 0.73 -19.03
N ALA A 185 13.30 -0.57 -18.78
CA ALA A 185 14.12 -1.34 -17.85
C ALA A 185 15.45 -1.77 -18.49
N LYS A 186 16.27 -0.79 -18.91
CA LYS A 186 17.64 -1.04 -19.35
C LYS A 186 18.59 -0.18 -18.52
N PRO A 187 19.53 -0.82 -17.82
CA PRO A 187 20.54 -0.09 -17.08
C PRO A 187 21.40 0.80 -17.98
N ASP A 188 21.83 1.93 -17.43
CA ASP A 188 22.82 2.79 -18.06
C ASP A 188 24.25 2.25 -17.83
N ARG A 189 25.27 3.08 -18.09
CA ARG A 189 26.68 2.67 -17.94
C ARG A 189 27.08 2.39 -16.49
N SER A 190 26.35 2.93 -15.51
CA SER A 190 26.57 2.68 -14.08
C SER A 190 25.97 1.36 -13.62
N GLY A 191 25.08 0.75 -14.40
CA GLY A 191 24.33 -0.43 -13.99
C GLY A 191 22.99 -0.12 -13.30
N GLU A 192 22.65 1.16 -13.15
CA GLU A 192 21.37 1.61 -12.59
C GLU A 192 20.34 1.95 -13.69
N LEU A 193 19.05 1.92 -13.32
CA LEU A 193 17.99 2.35 -14.22
C LEU A 193 17.91 3.89 -14.23
N PRO A 194 17.85 4.53 -15.42
CA PRO A 194 17.74 5.98 -15.48
C PRO A 194 16.41 6.44 -14.86
N PRO A 195 16.40 7.52 -14.06
CA PRO A 195 15.17 8.05 -13.48
C PRO A 195 14.24 8.58 -14.57
N LEU A 196 12.93 8.44 -14.36
CA LEU A 196 11.92 9.05 -15.23
C LEU A 196 11.67 10.49 -14.78
N PRO A 197 11.50 11.44 -15.72
CA PRO A 197 11.13 12.81 -15.39
C PRO A 197 9.77 12.85 -14.67
N GLU A 198 9.79 13.40 -13.45
CA GLU A 198 8.61 13.56 -12.62
C GLU A 198 7.92 14.90 -12.91
N LEU A 199 6.60 14.89 -13.06
CA LEU A 199 5.79 16.10 -13.18
C LEU A 199 5.69 16.81 -11.83
N GLU A 200 5.63 18.14 -11.86
CA GLU A 200 5.46 18.95 -10.64
C GLU A 200 4.13 18.61 -9.94
N ASN A 201 3.06 18.52 -10.72
CA ASN A 201 1.70 18.16 -10.29
C ASN A 201 0.97 17.43 -11.42
N HIS A 202 -0.10 16.71 -11.08
CA HIS A 202 -1.02 16.16 -12.07
C HIS A 202 -1.86 17.29 -12.70
N PRO A 203 -2.11 17.29 -14.03
CA PRO A 203 -2.87 18.34 -14.72
C PRO A 203 -4.34 18.39 -14.30
N ASP A 204 -4.93 17.25 -13.93
CA ASP A 204 -6.22 17.22 -13.25
C ASP A 204 -6.02 17.42 -11.74
N PRO A 205 -6.50 18.54 -11.16
CA PRO A 205 -6.28 18.86 -9.75
C PRO A 205 -7.06 17.94 -8.80
N LYS A 206 -8.02 17.14 -9.27
CA LYS A 206 -8.80 16.24 -8.41
C LYS A 206 -8.15 14.86 -8.23
N THR A 207 -7.13 14.56 -9.01
CA THR A 207 -6.43 13.27 -9.00
C THR A 207 -5.54 13.14 -7.77
N GLY A 208 -5.52 11.94 -7.18
CA GLY A 208 -4.64 11.63 -6.06
C GLY A 208 -5.38 11.14 -4.81
N LEU A 209 -4.70 11.25 -3.67
CA LEU A 209 -5.16 10.73 -2.38
C LEU A 209 -6.17 11.67 -1.72
N TRP A 210 -7.24 11.09 -1.19
CA TRP A 210 -8.26 11.78 -0.42
C TRP A 210 -8.53 11.03 0.88
N ILE A 211 -8.78 11.78 1.95
CA ILE A 211 -9.21 11.24 3.24
C ILE A 211 -10.60 11.74 3.58
N LYS A 212 -11.32 10.98 4.40
CA LYS A 212 -12.61 11.37 4.97
C LYS A 212 -12.45 11.58 6.47
N ASP A 213 -12.71 12.80 6.94
CA ASP A 213 -12.66 13.10 8.36
C ASP A 213 -13.88 12.56 9.12
N ARG A 214 -13.88 12.71 10.45
CA ARG A 214 -14.96 12.22 11.33
C ARG A 214 -16.32 12.88 11.09
N SER A 215 -16.34 14.05 10.47
CA SER A 215 -17.58 14.73 10.05
C SER A 215 -18.08 14.26 8.69
N GLY A 216 -17.34 13.35 8.05
CA GLY A 216 -17.62 12.84 6.71
C GLY A 216 -17.12 13.74 5.59
N ARG A 217 -16.39 14.81 5.92
CA ARG A 217 -15.85 15.75 4.93
C ARG A 217 -14.61 15.17 4.28
N THR A 218 -14.54 15.27 2.96
CA THR A 218 -13.41 14.78 2.16
C THR A 218 -12.36 15.86 1.99
N THR A 219 -11.08 15.51 2.08
CA THR A 219 -9.95 16.42 1.89
C THR A 219 -8.88 15.74 1.06
N GLN A 220 -8.43 16.42 0.00
CA GLN A 220 -7.32 15.94 -0.81
C GLN A 220 -6.00 16.16 -0.07
N ILE A 221 -5.15 15.15 -0.08
CA ILE A 221 -3.86 15.18 0.62
C ILE A 221 -2.73 15.37 -0.39
N HIS A 222 -1.95 16.42 -0.16
CA HIS A 222 -0.74 16.74 -0.90
C HIS A 222 0.46 16.58 0.03
N ILE A 223 1.16 15.45 -0.08
CA ILE A 223 2.37 15.17 0.70
C ILE A 223 3.55 15.87 0.01
N PRO A 224 4.29 16.77 0.69
CA PRO A 224 5.47 17.39 0.11
C PRO A 224 6.52 16.34 -0.33
N ARG A 225 7.29 16.65 -1.38
CA ARG A 225 8.26 15.73 -2.01
C ARG A 225 9.30 15.16 -1.05
N ASN A 226 9.68 15.94 -0.05
CA ASN A 226 10.67 15.60 0.96
C ASN A 226 10.04 15.16 2.29
N CYS A 227 8.77 14.76 2.29
CA CYS A 227 8.03 14.37 3.48
C CYS A 227 7.44 12.97 3.35
N LEU A 228 7.24 12.34 4.50
CA LEU A 228 6.39 11.18 4.68
C LEU A 228 5.09 11.60 5.37
N ALA A 229 4.00 10.91 5.06
CA ALA A 229 2.75 11.03 5.79
C ALA A 229 2.47 9.75 6.57
N PHE A 230 1.81 9.89 7.72
CA PHE A 230 1.41 8.75 8.57
C PHE A 230 -0.07 8.84 8.89
N GLN A 231 -0.76 7.71 8.78
CA GLN A 231 -2.13 7.55 9.24
C GLN A 231 -2.28 6.32 10.13
N THR A 232 -3.32 6.33 10.97
CA THR A 232 -3.66 5.21 11.85
C THR A 232 -4.57 4.21 11.14
N GLY A 233 -4.36 2.93 11.43
CA GLY A 233 -5.14 1.81 10.87
C GLY A 233 -6.03 1.11 11.90
N GLN A 234 -6.72 0.06 11.44
CA GLN A 234 -7.74 -0.68 12.19
C GLN A 234 -7.17 -1.41 13.41
N ALA A 235 -5.98 -2.01 13.32
CA ALA A 235 -5.38 -2.69 14.47
C ALA A 235 -5.16 -1.71 15.63
N LEU A 236 -4.63 -0.51 15.37
CA LEU A 236 -4.42 0.50 16.41
C LEU A 236 -5.75 1.04 16.96
N GLU A 237 -6.77 1.18 16.11
CA GLU A 237 -8.11 1.54 16.56
C GLU A 237 -8.65 0.51 17.57
N LEU A 238 -8.50 -0.78 17.30
CA LEU A 238 -8.94 -1.85 18.19
C LEU A 238 -8.12 -1.87 19.50
N ILE A 239 -6.78 -1.85 19.39
CA ILE A 239 -5.87 -1.86 20.55
C ILE A 239 -6.17 -0.71 21.51
N THR A 240 -6.57 0.44 20.97
CA THR A 240 -6.85 1.65 21.76
C THR A 240 -8.32 1.85 22.05
N ARG A 241 -9.17 0.87 21.78
CA ARG A 241 -10.63 0.92 22.02
C ARG A 241 -11.27 2.18 21.41
N GLY A 242 -10.87 2.51 20.19
CA GLY A 242 -11.42 3.62 19.41
C GLY A 242 -10.84 4.99 19.70
N LYS A 243 -9.77 5.09 20.51
CA LYS A 243 -9.18 6.38 20.89
C LYS A 243 -8.29 6.94 19.79
N PHE A 244 -7.52 6.08 19.13
CA PHE A 244 -7.08 6.31 17.76
C PHE A 244 -8.13 5.73 16.81
N LYS A 245 -8.30 6.36 15.65
CA LYS A 245 -9.34 6.00 14.68
C LYS A 245 -8.69 5.66 13.36
N ALA A 246 -9.04 4.52 12.77
CA ALA A 246 -8.60 4.23 11.41
C ALA A 246 -9.10 5.35 10.48
N VAL A 247 -8.26 5.80 9.55
CA VAL A 247 -8.61 6.91 8.65
C VAL A 247 -9.21 6.35 7.35
N PRO A 248 -10.50 6.61 7.06
CA PRO A 248 -11.06 6.23 5.78
C PRO A 248 -10.44 7.09 4.67
N HIS A 249 -9.99 6.44 3.60
CA HIS A 249 -9.32 7.12 2.50
C HIS A 249 -9.56 6.39 1.17
N PHE A 250 -9.43 7.13 0.08
CA PHE A 250 -9.62 6.65 -1.29
C PHE A 250 -8.67 7.38 -2.24
N VAL A 251 -8.51 6.84 -3.45
CA VAL A 251 -7.68 7.47 -4.49
C VAL A 251 -8.54 7.72 -5.72
N ARG A 252 -8.55 8.98 -6.16
CA ARG A 252 -9.22 9.37 -7.40
C ARG A 252 -8.26 9.34 -8.56
N GLY A 253 -8.70 8.69 -9.63
CA GLY A 253 -8.06 8.78 -10.93
C GLY A 253 -8.39 10.06 -11.67
N THR A 254 -8.07 10.06 -12.94
CA THR A 254 -8.41 11.10 -13.89
C THR A 254 -9.15 10.48 -15.07
N THR A 255 -10.07 11.23 -15.66
CA THR A 255 -10.74 10.83 -16.88
C THR A 255 -9.80 11.05 -18.08
N ALA A 256 -9.92 10.21 -19.11
CA ALA A 256 -8.99 10.19 -20.25
C ALA A 256 -8.98 11.50 -21.07
N ASP A 257 -9.97 12.37 -20.92
CA ASP A 257 -10.04 13.71 -21.52
C ASP A 257 -9.14 14.74 -20.83
N LYS A 258 -8.73 14.51 -19.58
CA LYS A 258 -7.92 15.43 -18.75
C LYS A 258 -6.59 14.85 -18.28
N GLY A 259 -6.45 13.52 -18.33
CA GLY A 259 -5.36 12.80 -17.70
C GLY A 259 -4.10 12.55 -18.52
N GLY A 260 -4.15 12.75 -19.84
CA GLY A 260 -3.07 12.32 -20.73
C GLY A 260 -2.66 10.86 -20.48
N ARG A 261 -1.39 10.53 -20.73
CA ARG A 261 -0.79 9.23 -20.39
C ARG A 261 0.02 9.30 -19.08
N ILE A 262 -0.56 9.90 -18.05
CA ILE A 262 0.12 10.15 -16.78
C ILE A 262 -0.15 9.01 -15.81
N ALA A 263 0.92 8.40 -15.31
CA ALA A 263 0.90 7.40 -14.25
C ALA A 263 1.09 8.05 -12.88
N ARG A 264 0.57 7.41 -11.82
CA ARG A 264 0.80 7.80 -10.41
C ARG A 264 1.52 6.69 -9.67
N ASN A 265 2.57 7.03 -8.95
CA ASN A 265 3.39 6.08 -8.18
C ASN A 265 3.47 6.51 -6.71
N THR A 266 3.44 5.56 -5.79
CA THR A 266 3.64 5.80 -4.35
C THR A 266 3.99 4.49 -3.65
N LEU A 267 4.71 4.55 -2.54
CA LEU A 267 4.96 3.41 -1.66
C LEU A 267 4.19 3.62 -0.35
N ALA A 268 3.43 2.60 0.04
CA ALA A 268 2.80 2.51 1.36
C ALA A 268 3.45 1.39 2.17
N VAL A 269 3.80 1.66 3.43
CA VAL A 269 4.32 0.67 4.38
C VAL A 269 3.35 0.58 5.55
N PHE A 270 2.69 -0.57 5.64
CA PHE A 270 1.76 -0.94 6.70
C PHE A 270 2.57 -1.57 7.83
N THR A 271 2.75 -0.83 8.92
CA THR A 271 3.26 -1.40 10.18
C THR A 271 2.12 -2.16 10.84
N GLN A 272 2.33 -3.44 11.09
CA GLN A 272 1.26 -4.37 11.49
C GLN A 272 1.73 -5.13 12.72
N PRO A 273 0.86 -5.45 13.71
CA PRO A 273 1.24 -6.37 14.78
C PRO A 273 1.69 -7.71 14.20
N ASN A 274 2.52 -8.45 14.93
CA ASN A 274 2.79 -9.85 14.58
C ASN A 274 1.47 -10.64 14.62
N LEU A 275 1.37 -11.70 13.81
CA LEU A 275 0.14 -12.50 13.68
C LEU A 275 -0.45 -12.97 15.02
N TRP A 276 0.39 -13.29 16.00
CA TRP A 276 -0.01 -13.74 17.35
C TRP A 276 -0.29 -12.63 18.37
N GLU A 277 -0.12 -11.36 18.00
CA GLU A 277 -0.38 -10.26 18.91
C GLU A 277 -1.88 -9.95 18.97
N LEU A 278 -2.40 -9.85 20.19
CA LEU A 278 -3.78 -9.47 20.43
C LEU A 278 -4.03 -8.02 20.01
N VAL A 279 -5.07 -7.82 19.21
CA VAL A 279 -5.55 -6.49 18.81
C VAL A 279 -6.77 -6.05 19.64
N ASP A 280 -7.41 -7.00 20.33
CA ASP A 280 -8.40 -6.77 21.38
C ASP A 280 -8.42 -7.94 22.38
N GLU A 281 -9.42 -8.01 23.25
CA GLU A 281 -9.54 -9.04 24.29
C GLU A 281 -9.76 -10.46 23.76
N ARG A 282 -10.06 -10.63 22.47
CA ARG A 282 -10.52 -11.90 21.88
C ARG A 282 -9.76 -12.30 20.61
N ARG A 283 -9.25 -11.35 19.85
CA ARG A 283 -8.70 -11.56 18.51
C ARG A 283 -7.23 -11.21 18.48
N ASP A 284 -6.45 -12.11 17.91
CA ASP A 284 -5.11 -11.81 17.44
C ASP A 284 -5.16 -11.12 16.07
N PHE A 285 -4.01 -10.62 15.62
CA PHE A 285 -3.91 -9.91 14.35
C PHE A 285 -4.20 -10.83 13.16
N ALA A 286 -3.82 -12.12 13.22
CA ALA A 286 -4.18 -13.09 12.18
C ALA A 286 -5.69 -13.21 12.00
N THR A 287 -6.44 -13.33 13.10
CA THR A 287 -7.91 -13.41 13.08
C THR A 287 -8.52 -12.14 12.47
N LEU A 288 -7.97 -10.97 12.80
CA LEU A 288 -8.40 -9.71 12.19
C LEU A 288 -8.10 -9.69 10.69
N ALA A 289 -6.88 -10.06 10.28
CA ALA A 289 -6.45 -10.07 8.88
C ALA A 289 -7.33 -10.99 8.04
N GLN A 290 -7.58 -12.21 8.49
CA GLN A 290 -8.45 -13.16 7.81
C GLN A 290 -9.89 -12.64 7.67
N ALA A 291 -10.43 -11.97 8.69
CA ALA A 291 -11.78 -11.41 8.62
C ALA A 291 -11.89 -10.27 7.59
N VAL A 292 -10.85 -9.44 7.46
CA VAL A 292 -10.83 -8.30 6.52
C VAL A 292 -10.50 -8.76 5.10
N LEU A 293 -9.52 -9.65 4.94
CA LEU A 293 -9.08 -10.14 3.63
C LEU A 293 -10.03 -11.19 3.04
N GLY A 294 -10.54 -12.11 3.86
CA GLY A 294 -11.46 -13.18 3.47
C GLY A 294 -12.91 -12.73 3.25
N GLY A 295 -13.28 -11.52 3.68
CA GLY A 295 -14.60 -10.92 3.42
C GLY A 295 -14.79 -10.38 2.00
N THR A 296 -13.79 -10.55 1.13
CA THR A 296 -13.79 -10.09 -0.26
C THR A 296 -13.92 -11.29 -1.20
N VAL A 297 -15.13 -11.84 -1.31
CA VAL A 297 -15.54 -12.74 -2.40
C VAL A 297 -16.89 -12.25 -2.95
#